data_AF-A0A0Q4C6I9-F1
#
_entry.id   AF-A0A0Q4C6I9-F1
#
_cell.length_a   1.000
_cell.length_b   1.000
_cell.length_c   1.000
_cell.angle_alpha   90.00
_cell.angle_beta   90.00
_cell.angle_gamma   90.00
#
_symmetry.space_group_name_H-M   'P 1'
#
loop_
_entity.id
_entity.type
_entity.pdbx_description
1 polymer ?
#
loop_
_entity_poly.entity_id
_entity_poly.type
_entity_poly.pdbx_seq_one_letter_code
_entity_poly.pdbx_strand_id
1 'polypeptide(L)'
;MNHNNLDEIIRRSLVIREKYHQLESRQKGEKWRVEQDALAFLTDAALVGRDIMSHEKTWPKSDSAEELKHKLAENIWWLIILADRIGMDIKDALDTFLTKTENILK
;
A
#
# COMPACT_ATOMS: atom_id res chain seq x y z
N MET A 1 10.77 12.33 18.23
CA MET A 1 10.31 12.35 16.83
C MET A 1 8.83 12.02 16.86
N ASN A 2 7.96 12.87 16.28
CA ASN A 2 6.54 12.56 16.17
C ASN A 2 6.41 11.32 15.28
N HIS A 3 5.98 10.20 15.84
CA HIS A 3 5.45 9.11 15.03
C HIS A 3 4.24 9.67 14.28
N ASN A 4 4.23 9.57 12.95
CA ASN A 4 3.06 9.95 12.17
C ASN A 4 1.91 9.06 12.63
N ASN A 5 0.84 9.65 13.18
CA ASN A 5 -0.37 8.88 13.45
C ASN A 5 -0.98 8.41 12.11
N LEU A 6 -1.82 7.39 12.17
CA LEU A 6 -2.39 6.78 10.97
C LEU A 6 -3.25 7.77 10.17
N ASP A 7 -3.95 8.69 10.84
CA ASP A 7 -4.75 9.74 10.18
C ASP A 7 -3.91 10.63 9.25
N GLU A 8 -2.75 11.07 9.72
CA GLU A 8 -1.85 11.90 8.93
C GLU A 8 -1.25 11.13 7.76
N ILE A 9 -0.95 9.83 7.95
CA ILE A 9 -0.49 8.94 6.88
C ILE A 9 -1.58 8.80 5.80
N ILE A 10 -2.83 8.55 6.20
CA ILE A 10 -3.97 8.44 5.28
C ILE A 10 -4.13 9.74 4.51
N ARG A 11 -4.19 10.88 5.22
CA ARG A 11 -4.33 12.21 4.60
C ARG A 11 -3.25 12.47 3.55
N ARG A 12 -1.98 12.22 3.87
CA ARG A 12 -0.85 12.37 2.92
C ARG A 12 -0.98 11.42 1.73
N SER A 13 -1.41 10.18 1.96
CA SER A 13 -1.61 9.17 0.92
C SER A 13 -2.64 9.62 -0.11
N LEU A 14 -3.80 10.11 0.35
CA LEU A 14 -4.87 10.62 -0.52
C LEU A 14 -4.42 11.82 -1.36
N VAL A 15 -3.70 12.76 -0.75
CA VAL A 15 -3.14 13.92 -1.46
C VAL A 15 -2.17 13.48 -2.57
N ILE A 16 -1.35 12.46 -2.33
CA ILE A 16 -0.43 11.91 -3.33
C ILE A 16 -1.21 11.25 -4.46
N ARG A 17 -2.22 10.43 -4.16
CA ARG A 17 -3.02 9.76 -5.20
C ARG A 17 -3.73 10.74 -6.11
N GLU A 18 -4.25 11.85 -5.57
CA GLU A 18 -4.89 12.87 -6.40
C GLU A 18 -3.90 13.58 -7.33
N LYS A 19 -2.63 13.76 -6.90
CA LYS A 19 -1.58 14.24 -7.81
C LYS A 19 -1.31 13.25 -8.95
N TYR A 20 -1.32 11.95 -8.68
CA TYR A 20 -1.22 10.93 -9.73
C TYR A 20 -2.42 10.93 -10.66
N HIS A 21 -3.65 11.09 -10.15
CA HIS A 21 -4.84 11.24 -11.01
C HIS A 21 -4.74 12.44 -11.95
N GLN A 22 -4.23 13.57 -11.46
CA GLN A 22 -3.99 14.75 -12.30
C GLN A 22 -2.96 14.47 -13.38
N LEU A 23 -1.90 13.71 -13.06
CA LEU A 23 -0.88 13.29 -14.02
C LEU A 23 -1.45 12.35 -15.08
N GLU A 24 -2.20 11.33 -14.68
CA GLU A 24 -2.87 10.38 -15.57
C GLU A 24 -3.82 11.09 -16.53
N SER A 25 -4.62 12.03 -16.02
CA SER A 25 -5.54 12.82 -16.82
C SER A 25 -4.79 13.70 -17.85
N ARG A 26 -3.64 14.25 -17.48
CA ARG A 26 -2.79 15.03 -18.41
C ARG A 26 -2.14 14.15 -19.49
N GLN A 27 -1.74 12.93 -19.15
CA GLN A 27 -1.00 12.06 -20.07
C GLN A 27 -1.89 11.22 -20.97
N LYS A 28 -3.01 10.71 -20.44
CA LYS A 28 -3.88 9.72 -21.10
C LYS A 28 -5.33 10.18 -21.24
N GLY A 29 -5.67 11.36 -20.75
CA GLY A 29 -7.02 11.93 -20.83
C GLY A 29 -8.02 11.35 -19.81
N GLU A 30 -7.62 10.34 -19.03
CA GLU A 30 -8.47 9.71 -18.01
C GLU A 30 -7.67 9.33 -16.75
N LYS A 31 -8.34 9.37 -15.60
CA LYS A 31 -7.84 8.80 -14.34
C LYS A 31 -7.88 7.28 -14.44
N TRP A 32 -6.94 6.61 -13.79
CA TRP A 32 -6.98 5.16 -13.65
C TRP A 32 -8.23 4.73 -12.90
N ARG A 33 -8.84 3.65 -13.38
CA ARG A 33 -9.93 2.96 -12.72
C ARG A 33 -9.40 2.21 -11.50
N VAL A 34 -10.30 1.86 -10.57
CA VAL A 34 -9.93 1.16 -9.35
C VAL A 34 -9.29 -0.21 -9.63
N GLU A 35 -9.70 -0.87 -10.72
CA GLU A 35 -9.12 -2.14 -11.16
C GLU A 35 -7.67 -2.00 -11.64
N GLN A 36 -7.31 -0.82 -12.19
CA GLN A 36 -5.93 -0.52 -12.59
C GLN A 36 -5.06 -0.21 -11.37
N ASP A 37 -5.60 0.50 -10.37
CA ASP A 37 -4.94 0.67 -9.07
C ASP A 37 -4.71 -0.69 -8.39
N ALA A 38 -5.70 -1.59 -8.43
CA ALA A 38 -5.58 -2.94 -7.87
C ALA A 38 -4.52 -3.79 -8.59
N LEU A 39 -4.41 -3.66 -9.92
CA LEU A 39 -3.37 -4.34 -10.69
C LEU A 39 -1.97 -3.82 -10.34
N ALA A 40 -1.83 -2.51 -10.16
CA ALA A 40 -0.56 -1.91 -9.73
C ALA A 40 -0.17 -2.40 -8.33
N PHE A 41 -1.11 -2.41 -7.39
CA PHE A 41 -0.92 -3.00 -6.06
C PHE A 41 -0.42 -4.45 -6.14
N LEU A 42 -1.06 -5.32 -6.93
CA LEU A 42 -0.63 -6.72 -7.06
C LEU A 42 0.79 -6.87 -7.60
N THR A 43 1.21 -5.94 -8.47
CA THR A 43 2.58 -5.92 -9.00
C THR A 43 3.57 -5.60 -7.88
N ASP A 44 3.29 -4.59 -7.06
CA ASP A 44 4.16 -4.20 -5.95
C ASP A 44 4.13 -5.22 -4.80
N ALA A 45 3.00 -5.87 -4.54
CA ALA A 45 2.88 -6.96 -3.58
C ALA A 45 3.75 -8.16 -3.97
N ALA A 46 3.80 -8.50 -5.27
CA ALA A 46 4.68 -9.57 -5.76
C ALA A 46 6.16 -9.23 -5.58
N LEU A 47 6.54 -7.96 -5.68
CA LEU A 47 7.92 -7.51 -5.44
C LEU A 47 8.30 -7.64 -3.97
N VAL A 48 7.41 -7.34 -3.02
CA VAL A 48 7.64 -7.60 -1.59
C VAL A 48 8.01 -9.07 -1.36
N GLY A 49 7.28 -10.01 -1.96
CA GLY A 49 7.60 -11.44 -1.86
C GLY A 49 9.01 -11.78 -2.36
N ARG A 50 9.40 -11.25 -3.53
CA ARG A 50 10.75 -11.46 -4.09
C ARG A 50 11.83 -10.82 -3.22
N ASP A 51 11.59 -9.63 -2.70
CA ASP A 51 12.55 -8.89 -1.89
C ASP A 51 12.74 -9.52 -0.51
N ILE A 52 11.70 -10.13 0.06
CA ILE A 52 11.80 -11.00 1.25
C ILE A 52 12.68 -12.21 0.94
N MET A 53 12.43 -12.94 -0.15
CA MET A 53 13.27 -14.10 -0.49
C MET A 53 14.75 -13.72 -0.65
N SER A 54 15.01 -12.57 -1.27
CA SER A 54 16.33 -11.97 -1.41
C SER A 54 16.94 -11.58 -0.06
N HIS A 55 16.15 -10.95 0.83
CA HIS A 55 16.56 -10.60 2.19
C HIS A 55 16.95 -11.85 3.01
N GLU A 56 16.16 -12.92 2.88
CA GLU A 56 16.40 -14.24 3.50
C GLU A 56 17.47 -15.07 2.77
N LYS A 57 18.14 -14.52 1.76
CA LYS A 57 19.22 -15.16 0.99
C LYS A 57 18.82 -16.47 0.29
N THR A 58 17.52 -16.62 0.01
CA THR A 58 16.96 -17.75 -0.75
C THR A 58 16.78 -17.43 -2.24
N TRP A 59 17.08 -16.19 -2.63
CA TRP A 59 17.03 -15.71 -4.01
C TRP A 59 18.31 -14.92 -4.36
N PRO A 60 18.90 -15.09 -5.56
CA PRO A 60 20.22 -14.56 -5.90
C PRO A 60 20.26 -13.05 -6.21
N LYS A 61 19.29 -12.26 -5.76
CA LYS A 61 19.28 -10.80 -5.92
C LYS A 61 20.15 -10.17 -4.82
N SER A 62 21.02 -9.26 -5.19
CA SER A 62 21.83 -8.49 -4.23
C SER A 62 21.09 -7.23 -3.80
N ASP A 63 21.25 -6.86 -2.52
CA ASP A 63 20.88 -5.54 -1.98
C ASP A 63 19.37 -5.21 -2.01
N SER A 64 18.53 -6.14 -1.55
CA SER A 64 17.07 -5.95 -1.52
C SER A 64 16.54 -5.20 -0.30
N ALA A 65 17.38 -4.78 0.66
CA ALA A 65 16.89 -4.20 1.92
C ALA A 65 16.16 -2.86 1.71
N GLU A 66 16.75 -1.95 0.93
CA GLU A 66 16.13 -0.66 0.61
C GLU A 66 14.92 -0.82 -0.32
N GLU A 67 14.97 -1.75 -1.28
CA GLU A 67 13.83 -2.03 -2.15
C GLU A 67 12.67 -2.67 -1.38
N LEU A 68 12.95 -3.60 -0.47
CA LEU A 68 11.96 -4.20 0.43
C LEU A 68 11.28 -3.12 1.26
N LYS A 69 12.07 -2.22 1.87
CA LYS A 69 11.54 -1.10 2.66
C LYS A 69 10.64 -0.19 1.82
N HIS A 70 11.06 0.13 0.60
CA HIS A 70 10.27 0.93 -0.33
C HIS A 70 8.95 0.22 -0.70
N LYS A 71 9.02 -1.05 -1.08
CA LYS A 71 7.85 -1.83 -1.52
C LYS A 71 6.88 -2.13 -0.38
N LEU A 72 7.36 -2.34 0.84
CA LEU A 72 6.50 -2.41 2.03
C LEU A 72 5.71 -1.10 2.23
N ALA A 73 6.38 0.05 2.11
CA ALA A 73 5.71 1.34 2.24
C ALA A 73 4.70 1.60 1.11
N GLU A 74 5.04 1.24 -0.13
CA GLU A 74 4.16 1.37 -1.29
C GLU A 74 2.93 0.46 -1.19
N ASN A 75 3.09 -0.76 -0.65
CA ASN A 75 1.96 -1.65 -0.39
C ASN A 75 1.00 -1.08 0.67
N ILE A 76 1.52 -0.48 1.74
CA ILE A 76 0.68 0.21 2.74
C ILE A 76 -0.06 1.38 2.09
N TRP A 77 0.63 2.17 1.25
CA TRP A 77 0.00 3.27 0.50
C TRP A 77 -1.11 2.77 -0.40
N TRP A 78 -0.88 1.69 -1.17
CA TRP A 78 -1.89 1.08 -2.03
C TRP A 78 -3.12 0.61 -1.26
N LEU A 79 -2.95 -0.05 -0.11
CA LEU A 79 -4.08 -0.51 0.70
C LEU A 79 -4.94 0.67 1.21
N ILE A 80 -4.31 1.78 1.60
CA ILE A 80 -5.01 3.01 1.96
C ILE A 80 -5.81 3.55 0.75
N ILE A 81 -5.18 3.63 -0.42
CA ILE A 81 -5.84 4.13 -1.63
C ILE A 81 -7.00 3.23 -2.05
N LEU A 82 -6.79 1.91 -2.09
CA LEU A 82 -7.83 0.98 -2.51
C LEU A 82 -9.05 1.04 -1.60
N ALA A 83 -8.85 1.17 -0.28
CA ALA A 83 -9.94 1.36 0.67
C ALA A 83 -10.73 2.64 0.39
N ASP A 84 -10.04 3.78 0.21
CA ASP A 84 -10.69 5.06 -0.14
C ASP A 84 -11.45 4.99 -1.47
N ARG A 85 -10.83 4.39 -2.50
CA ARG A 85 -11.41 4.24 -3.85
C ARG A 85 -12.71 3.43 -3.87
N ILE A 86 -12.93 2.55 -2.89
CA ILE A 86 -14.15 1.74 -2.75
C ILE A 86 -15.08 2.23 -1.63
N GLY A 87 -14.76 3.36 -0.97
CA GLY A 87 -15.57 3.93 0.10
C GLY A 87 -15.50 3.19 1.44
N MET A 88 -14.36 2.56 1.74
CA MET A 88 -14.11 1.82 2.98
C MET A 88 -13.18 2.60 3.91
N ASP A 89 -13.53 2.70 5.20
CA ASP A 89 -12.61 3.22 6.22
C ASP A 89 -11.60 2.14 6.59
N ILE A 90 -10.36 2.32 6.14
CA ILE A 90 -9.27 1.37 6.41
C ILE A 90 -8.94 1.24 7.89
N LYS A 91 -9.19 2.28 8.71
CA LYS A 91 -8.93 2.22 10.16
C LYS A 91 -9.93 1.32 10.84
N ASP A 92 -11.21 1.46 10.51
CA ASP A 92 -12.29 0.62 11.02
C ASP A 92 -12.10 -0.84 10.59
N ALA A 93 -11.76 -1.06 9.32
CA ALA A 93 -11.47 -2.40 8.79
C ALA A 93 -10.30 -3.07 9.55
N LEU A 94 -9.23 -2.32 9.82
CA LEU A 94 -8.07 -2.80 10.56
C LEU A 94 -8.40 -3.09 12.02
N ASP A 95 -9.07 -2.17 12.71
CA ASP A 95 -9.47 -2.32 14.12
C ASP A 95 -10.37 -3.53 14.33
N THR A 96 -11.36 -3.69 13.44
CA THR A 96 -12.26 -4.85 13.43
C THR A 96 -11.49 -6.16 13.23
N PHE A 97 -10.56 -6.19 12.27
CA PHE A 97 -9.75 -7.38 12.01
C PHE A 97 -8.89 -7.77 13.23
N LEU A 98 -8.19 -6.80 13.83
CA LEU A 98 -7.32 -7.02 14.98
C LEU A 98 -8.13 -7.51 16.18
N THR A 99 -9.19 -6.79 16.56
CA THR A 99 -10.07 -7.14 17.68
C THR A 99 -10.64 -8.55 17.53
N LYS A 100 -11.13 -8.89 16.32
CA LYS A 100 -11.65 -10.23 16.04
C LYS A 100 -10.57 -11.30 16.19
N THR A 101 -9.38 -11.06 15.65
CA THR A 101 -8.27 -12.02 15.68
C THR A 101 -7.77 -12.26 17.11
N GLU A 102 -7.61 -11.19 17.90
CA GLU A 102 -7.25 -11.27 19.31
C GLU A 102 -8.25 -12.12 20.11
N ASN A 103 -9.55 -11.98 19.84
CA ASN A 103 -10.57 -12.77 20.53
C ASN A 103 -10.57 -14.25 20.12
N ILE A 104 -10.08 -14.60 18.93
CA ILE A 104 -9.92 -15.99 18.49
C ILE A 104 -8.69 -16.65 19.15
N LEU A 105 -7.65 -15.87 19.42
CA LEU A 105 -6.38 -16.36 19.99
C LEU A 105 -6.33 -16.33 21.53
N LYS A 106 -7.43 -15.95 22.19
CA LYS A 106 -7.62 -16.09 23.65
C LYS A 106 -8.02 -17.52 24.01
#